data_AF-A0A2N1UHT1-F1
#
_entry.id   AF-A0A2N1UHT1-F1
#
_cell.length_a   1.000
_cell.length_b   1.000
_cell.length_c   1.000
_cell.angle_alpha   90.00
_cell.angle_beta   90.00
_cell.angle_gamma   90.00
#
_symmetry.space_group_name_H-M   'P 1'
#
loop_
_entity.id
_entity.type
_entity.pdbx_description
1 polymer ?
#
loop_
_entity_poly.entity_id
_entity_poly.type
_entity_poly.pdbx_seq_one_letter_code
_entity_poly.pdbx_strand_id
1 'polypeptide(L)'
;MNRFYLRLIVAATVLAALFVLPLKAQYSVIKGDEPKIRAILYYKDNPRALVYYKNQRHHVIAKMRLDEEWYIEEIRRESILFKKSSTQTFAEIYMNAPKQARRHLDWSFFGHPVAMWEAIELLAHGFGYHAIMHFQAGGPIVPGHHASSLKTMLHKVMPPHHRFVIDGPLLKILPVHPSGEAWTAVLERMKKSSPGLLTLRYPGLNTPGVINSRGDDIQFILRKISLGGKVPIQFPRDLHFPVYASFRNVPFAQILSNIVYLNQCILIEREEGLEVTPWPRQILQRRPYADYPLIQSMPSEPQEGSGPTPPPIIMEHLLDHPFIQQNME
;
A
#
# COMPACT_ATOMS: atom_id res chain seq x y z
N MET A 1 -21.24 34.97 52.20
CA MET A 1 -20.42 34.32 51.15
C MET A 1 -20.59 35.10 49.85
N ASN A 2 -19.50 35.63 49.29
CA ASN A 2 -19.55 36.64 48.22
C ASN A 2 -20.10 36.04 46.91
N ARG A 3 -21.13 36.68 46.31
CA ARG A 3 -21.78 36.22 45.05
C ARG A 3 -20.78 36.02 43.90
N PHE A 4 -19.63 36.66 43.98
CA PHE A 4 -18.52 36.52 43.04
C PHE A 4 -17.86 35.13 43.09
N TYR A 5 -17.60 34.58 44.27
CA TYR A 5 -17.00 33.26 44.43
C TYR A 5 -17.94 32.14 43.96
N LEU A 6 -19.25 32.30 44.17
CA LEU A 6 -20.25 31.35 43.70
C LEU A 6 -20.25 31.24 42.16
N ARG A 7 -20.16 32.36 41.44
CA ARG A 7 -20.10 32.38 39.97
C ARG A 7 -18.83 31.73 39.42
N LEU A 8 -17.70 31.92 40.11
CA LEU A 8 -16.41 31.38 39.72
C LEU A 8 -16.34 29.86 39.89
N ILE A 9 -16.94 29.34 40.97
CA ILE A 9 -17.07 27.90 41.21
C ILE A 9 -17.99 27.26 40.16
N VAL A 10 -19.12 27.90 39.83
CA VAL A 10 -20.05 27.39 38.80
C VAL A 10 -19.39 27.39 37.40
N ALA A 11 -18.62 28.43 37.06
CA ALA A 11 -17.90 28.46 35.79
C ALA A 11 -16.82 27.36 35.72
N ALA A 12 -16.09 27.12 36.81
CA ALA A 12 -15.07 26.09 36.89
C ALA A 12 -15.66 24.67 36.82
N THR A 13 -16.82 24.42 37.44
CA THR A 13 -17.50 23.12 37.37
C THR A 13 -18.11 22.86 35.99
N VAL A 14 -18.66 23.88 35.33
CA VAL A 14 -19.14 23.75 33.94
C VAL A 14 -17.98 23.47 32.98
N LEU A 15 -16.83 24.15 33.16
CA LEU A 15 -15.64 23.88 32.35
C LEU A 15 -15.13 22.45 32.58
N ALA A 16 -15.05 22.01 33.84
CA ALA A 16 -14.64 20.65 34.17
C ALA A 16 -15.61 19.60 33.59
N ALA A 17 -16.93 19.85 33.63
CA ALA A 17 -17.92 18.97 33.03
C ALA A 17 -17.78 18.87 31.50
N LEU A 18 -17.40 19.96 30.82
CA LEU A 18 -17.13 19.94 29.38
C LEU A 18 -15.85 19.17 29.02
N PHE A 19 -14.86 19.10 29.92
CA PHE A 19 -13.65 18.30 29.72
C PHE A 19 -13.82 16.81 30.09
N VAL A 20 -14.85 16.47 30.86
CA VAL A 20 -15.14 15.09 31.31
C VAL A 20 -16.16 14.40 30.40
N LEU A 21 -16.80 15.11 29.46
CA LEU A 21 -17.62 14.46 28.44
C LEU A 21 -16.72 13.57 27.57
N PRO A 22 -16.84 12.23 27.65
CA PRO A 22 -16.17 11.38 26.69
C PRO A 22 -16.81 11.68 25.34
N LEU A 23 -16.01 12.16 24.40
CA LEU A 23 -16.30 12.03 22.97
C LEU A 23 -16.39 10.53 22.69
N LYS A 24 -17.56 9.94 22.99
CA LYS A 24 -17.93 8.61 22.51
C LYS A 24 -18.18 8.76 21.03
N ALA A 25 -17.09 8.80 20.25
CA ALA A 25 -17.14 8.41 18.86
C ALA A 25 -17.79 7.03 18.86
N GLN A 26 -18.99 6.96 18.30
CA GLN A 26 -19.78 5.75 18.24
C GLN A 26 -19.00 4.76 17.37
N TYR A 27 -18.36 3.79 18.01
CA TYR A 27 -17.73 2.68 17.30
C TYR A 27 -18.86 1.92 16.59
N SER A 28 -19.02 2.13 15.28
CA SER A 28 -19.76 1.16 14.49
C SER A 28 -18.92 -0.11 14.50
N VAL A 29 -19.43 -1.13 15.17
CA VAL A 29 -18.96 -2.50 14.98
C VAL A 29 -19.11 -2.77 13.50
N ILE A 30 -17.97 -2.93 12.82
CA ILE A 30 -17.81 -3.11 11.37
C ILE A 30 -18.87 -4.11 10.88
N LYS A 31 -19.95 -3.62 10.29
CA LYS A 31 -20.84 -4.46 9.49
C LYS A 31 -20.08 -4.83 8.21
N GLY A 32 -20.29 -6.04 7.70
CA GLY A 32 -19.52 -6.60 6.58
C GLY A 32 -19.45 -5.72 5.32
N ASP A 33 -20.41 -4.80 5.17
CA ASP A 33 -20.55 -3.88 4.03
C ASP A 33 -19.93 -2.48 4.25
N GLU A 34 -19.23 -2.22 5.35
CA GLU A 34 -18.60 -0.91 5.60
C GLU A 34 -17.19 -0.81 4.97
N PRO A 35 -16.81 0.36 4.40
CA PRO A 35 -15.45 0.59 3.91
C PRO A 35 -14.40 0.47 5.01
N LYS A 36 -13.34 -0.30 4.78
CA LYS A 36 -12.25 -0.52 5.75
C LYS A 36 -11.02 0.31 5.37
N ILE A 37 -10.64 1.25 6.23
CA ILE A 37 -9.44 2.05 6.04
C ILE A 37 -8.21 1.22 6.41
N ARG A 38 -7.23 1.11 5.51
CA ARG A 38 -5.98 0.36 5.75
C ARG A 38 -4.80 1.27 6.03
N ALA A 39 -4.67 2.35 5.27
CA ALA A 39 -3.62 3.33 5.44
C ALA A 39 -4.06 4.71 4.95
N ILE A 40 -3.52 5.75 5.57
CA ILE A 40 -3.74 7.15 5.22
C ILE A 40 -2.37 7.79 5.02
N LEU A 41 -2.21 8.45 3.89
CA LEU A 41 -1.12 9.39 3.62
C LEU A 41 -1.72 10.80 3.66
N TYR A 42 -1.47 11.51 4.75
CA TYR A 42 -2.05 12.83 4.98
C TYR A 42 -1.03 13.95 4.79
N TYR A 43 -1.38 14.89 3.94
CA TYR A 43 -0.82 16.24 3.85
C TYR A 43 -1.99 17.20 3.58
N LYS A 44 -1.92 18.42 4.12
CA LYS A 44 -3.05 19.36 4.18
C LYS A 44 -3.79 19.51 2.84
N ASP A 45 -3.05 19.56 1.74
CA ASP A 45 -3.60 19.87 0.40
C ASP A 45 -3.76 18.65 -0.51
N ASN A 46 -3.18 17.49 -0.16
CA ASN A 46 -3.23 16.29 -0.99
C ASN A 46 -3.30 15.01 -0.14
N PRO A 47 -4.37 14.84 0.65
CA PRO A 47 -4.55 13.64 1.45
C PRO A 47 -5.00 12.48 0.55
N ARG A 48 -4.48 11.29 0.83
CA ARG A 48 -4.78 10.05 0.12
C ARG A 48 -4.95 8.92 1.12
N ALA A 49 -5.71 7.90 0.73
CA ALA A 49 -5.85 6.72 1.56
C ALA A 49 -5.96 5.45 0.73
N LEU A 50 -5.74 4.32 1.41
CA LEU A 50 -6.03 2.98 0.94
C LEU A 50 -7.27 2.48 1.68
N VAL A 51 -8.34 2.23 0.93
CA VAL A 51 -9.61 1.73 1.45
C VAL A 51 -9.94 0.39 0.80
N TYR A 52 -10.31 -0.58 1.62
CA TYR A 52 -10.77 -1.88 1.18
C TYR A 52 -12.30 -1.91 1.25
N TYR A 53 -12.94 -2.21 0.14
CA TYR A 53 -14.40 -2.22 0.04
C TYR A 53 -14.83 -3.24 -1.02
N LYS A 54 -15.85 -4.07 -0.72
CA LYS A 54 -16.34 -5.15 -1.61
C LYS A 54 -15.22 -6.03 -2.21
N ASN A 55 -14.26 -6.45 -1.37
CA ASN A 55 -13.05 -7.21 -1.77
C ASN A 55 -12.14 -6.52 -2.79
N GLN A 56 -12.34 -5.22 -3.04
CA GLN A 56 -11.52 -4.40 -3.91
C GLN A 56 -10.67 -3.42 -3.08
N ARG A 57 -9.52 -3.08 -3.66
CA ARG A 57 -8.54 -2.16 -3.07
C ARG A 57 -8.64 -0.82 -3.80
N HIS A 58 -9.02 0.23 -3.09
CA HIS A 58 -9.19 1.56 -3.66
C HIS A 58 -8.12 2.50 -3.12
N HIS A 59 -7.39 3.12 -4.05
CA HIS A 59 -6.55 4.28 -3.75
C HIS A 59 -7.42 5.51 -3.92
N VAL A 60 -7.71 6.19 -2.82
CA VAL A 60 -8.75 7.20 -2.77
C VAL A 60 -8.19 8.58 -2.48
N ILE A 61 -8.87 9.57 -3.01
CA ILE A 61 -8.66 11.00 -2.76
C ILE A 61 -9.94 11.59 -2.18
N ALA A 62 -9.84 12.76 -1.55
CA ALA A 62 -11.03 13.51 -1.15
C ALA A 62 -11.95 13.76 -2.35
N LYS A 63 -13.26 13.74 -2.12
CA LYS A 63 -14.31 13.92 -3.14
C LYS A 63 -14.44 12.80 -4.17
N MET A 64 -13.85 11.63 -3.90
CA MET A 64 -13.97 10.45 -4.76
C MET A 64 -15.22 9.62 -4.41
N ARG A 65 -15.94 9.16 -5.43
CA ARG A 65 -17.01 8.17 -5.28
C ARG A 65 -16.41 6.76 -5.24
N LEU A 66 -16.74 5.98 -4.20
CA LEU A 66 -16.34 4.56 -4.11
C LEU A 66 -17.32 3.69 -4.90
N ASP A 67 -18.61 3.89 -4.68
CA ASP A 67 -19.69 3.23 -5.42
C ASP A 67 -20.96 4.08 -5.38
N GLU A 68 -22.11 3.48 -5.70
CA GLU A 68 -23.37 4.21 -5.69
C GLU A 68 -23.71 4.78 -4.31
N GLU A 69 -23.31 4.07 -3.26
CA GLU A 69 -23.69 4.32 -1.88
C GLU A 69 -22.67 5.17 -1.12
N TRP A 70 -21.38 4.89 -1.29
CA TRP A 70 -20.32 5.49 -0.49
C TRP A 70 -19.53 6.52 -1.30
N TYR A 71 -19.39 7.68 -0.70
CA TYR A 71 -18.60 8.80 -1.21
C TYR A 71 -17.61 9.27 -0.15
N ILE A 72 -16.42 9.67 -0.56
CA ILE A 72 -15.37 10.16 0.34
C ILE A 72 -15.47 11.68 0.40
N GLU A 73 -15.96 12.19 1.52
CA GLU A 73 -16.14 13.62 1.73
C GLU A 73 -14.81 14.30 2.06
N GLU A 74 -14.07 13.73 3.01
CA GLU A 74 -12.83 14.30 3.54
C GLU A 74 -11.90 13.19 4.03
N ILE A 75 -10.59 13.32 3.77
CA ILE A 75 -9.56 12.44 4.33
C ILE A 75 -8.80 13.24 5.39
N ARG A 76 -8.89 12.81 6.63
CA ARG A 76 -8.18 13.40 7.78
C ARG A 76 -6.98 12.54 8.12
N ARG A 77 -6.18 12.97 9.09
CA ARG A 77 -4.94 12.28 9.47
C ARG A 77 -5.16 10.85 9.98
N GLU A 78 -6.24 10.64 10.72
CA GLU A 78 -6.51 9.39 11.44
C GLU A 78 -7.88 8.80 11.11
N SER A 79 -8.66 9.47 10.26
CA SER A 79 -10.03 9.09 9.91
C SER A 79 -10.36 9.50 8.49
N ILE A 80 -11.43 8.92 7.95
CA ILE A 80 -12.04 9.36 6.70
C ILE A 80 -13.51 9.63 6.96
N LEU A 81 -13.98 10.80 6.51
CA LEU A 81 -15.38 11.16 6.51
C LEU A 81 -16.02 10.65 5.22
N PHE A 82 -16.94 9.71 5.37
CA PHE A 82 -17.73 9.19 4.27
C PHE A 82 -19.11 9.86 4.25
N LYS A 83 -19.65 10.08 3.06
CA LYS A 83 -21.04 10.43 2.82
C LYS A 83 -21.76 9.22 2.26
N LYS A 84 -22.90 8.87 2.85
CA LYS A 84 -23.77 7.79 2.42
C LYS A 84 -24.91 8.36 1.58
N SER A 85 -25.03 7.93 0.32
CA SER A 85 -25.97 8.46 -0.66
C SER A 85 -27.42 8.19 -0.28
N SER A 86 -27.75 6.95 0.14
CA SER A 86 -29.11 6.55 0.49
C SER A 86 -29.73 7.38 1.62
N THR A 87 -28.97 7.64 2.67
CA THR A 87 -29.44 8.32 3.90
C THR A 87 -29.06 9.80 3.94
N GLN A 88 -28.22 10.27 3.00
CA GLN A 88 -27.59 11.60 3.02
C GLN A 88 -26.85 11.90 4.34
N THR A 89 -26.41 10.86 5.06
CA THR A 89 -25.71 11.00 6.33
C THR A 89 -24.20 10.93 6.15
N PHE A 90 -23.47 11.49 7.10
CA PHE A 90 -22.01 11.33 7.19
C PHE A 90 -21.65 10.25 8.19
N ALA A 91 -20.62 9.47 7.87
CA ALA A 91 -20.03 8.48 8.75
C ALA A 91 -18.52 8.73 8.81
N GLU A 92 -18.00 9.11 9.98
CA GLU A 92 -16.57 9.22 10.19
C GLU A 92 -16.03 7.88 10.68
N ILE A 93 -15.15 7.26 9.89
CA ILE A 93 -14.51 6.00 10.24
C ILE A 93 -13.09 6.33 10.69
N TYR A 94 -12.78 6.02 11.94
CA TYR A 94 -11.44 6.18 12.51
C TYR A 94 -10.59 4.94 12.25
N MET A 95 -9.31 5.17 11.99
CA MET A 95 -8.33 4.11 11.81
C MET A 95 -7.68 3.79 13.14
N ASN A 96 -7.99 2.62 13.69
CA ASN A 96 -7.41 2.10 14.93
C ASN A 96 -6.02 1.47 14.67
N ALA A 97 -5.07 2.28 14.17
CA ALA A 97 -3.75 1.77 13.82
C ALA A 97 -2.95 1.35 15.06
N PRO A 98 -2.08 0.33 14.95
CA PRO A 98 -1.30 -0.19 16.09
C PRO A 98 -0.25 0.80 16.62
N LYS A 99 0.11 1.83 15.85
CA LYS A 99 1.10 2.85 16.23
C LYS A 99 0.56 4.24 15.96
N GLN A 100 0.40 5.03 17.01
CA GLN A 100 0.10 6.46 16.88
C GLN A 100 1.37 7.23 16.55
N ALA A 101 1.31 8.05 15.51
CA ALA A 101 2.41 8.92 15.14
C ALA A 101 2.24 10.27 15.87
N ARG A 102 3.32 10.78 16.49
CA ARG A 102 3.28 12.06 17.21
C ARG A 102 2.89 13.19 16.27
N ARG A 103 1.95 14.06 16.65
CA ARG A 103 1.48 15.20 15.83
C ARG A 103 2.65 15.93 15.17
N HIS A 104 2.61 16.01 13.85
CA HIS A 104 3.60 16.69 13.02
C HIS A 104 2.90 17.59 12.00
N LEU A 105 3.58 18.60 11.46
CA LEU A 105 3.02 19.50 10.43
C LEU A 105 3.18 18.92 9.01
N ASP A 106 4.26 18.18 8.78
CA ASP A 106 4.55 17.56 7.48
C ASP A 106 3.69 16.32 7.17
N TRP A 107 4.05 15.62 6.08
CA TRP A 107 3.41 14.38 5.65
C TRP A 107 3.34 13.35 6.78
N SER A 108 2.18 12.73 6.90
CA SER A 108 1.91 11.65 7.84
C SER A 108 1.53 10.40 7.05
N PHE A 109 2.18 9.28 7.33
CA PHE A 109 1.79 7.98 6.82
C PHE A 109 1.40 7.09 7.99
N PHE A 110 0.11 6.80 8.11
CA PHE A 110 -0.52 6.21 9.28
C PHE A 110 -1.41 5.03 8.85
N GLY A 111 -1.55 3.99 9.69
CA GLY A 111 -2.41 2.84 9.38
C GLY A 111 -1.90 1.46 9.80
N HIS A 112 -2.63 0.45 9.35
CA HIS A 112 -2.33 -0.96 9.59
C HIS A 112 -1.20 -1.46 8.69
N PRO A 113 -0.57 -2.60 9.02
CA PRO A 113 0.36 -3.26 8.09
C PRO A 113 -0.30 -3.49 6.72
N VAL A 114 0.39 -3.09 5.66
CA VAL A 114 -0.05 -3.20 4.26
C VAL A 114 1.06 -3.83 3.42
N ALA A 115 0.72 -4.35 2.25
CA ALA A 115 1.73 -4.86 1.34
C ALA A 115 2.63 -3.71 0.86
N MET A 116 3.91 -3.97 0.65
CA MET A 116 4.88 -2.96 0.22
C MET A 116 4.41 -2.21 -1.03
N TRP A 117 3.88 -2.93 -2.04
CA TRP A 117 3.41 -2.30 -3.27
C TRP A 117 2.24 -1.32 -3.04
N GLU A 118 1.34 -1.60 -2.10
CA GLU A 118 0.22 -0.71 -1.77
C GLU A 118 0.73 0.58 -1.13
N ALA A 119 1.64 0.44 -0.17
CA ALA A 119 2.27 1.57 0.49
C ALA A 119 3.07 2.42 -0.51
N ILE A 120 3.83 1.79 -1.41
CA ILE A 120 4.64 2.48 -2.40
C ILE A 120 3.79 3.16 -3.47
N GLU A 121 2.72 2.52 -3.96
CA GLU A 121 1.78 3.16 -4.90
C GLU A 121 1.14 4.40 -4.24
N LEU A 122 0.69 4.27 -2.98
CA LEU A 122 0.07 5.38 -2.23
C LEU A 122 1.07 6.54 -2.00
N LEU A 123 2.29 6.23 -1.58
CA LEU A 123 3.37 7.20 -1.38
C LEU A 123 3.76 7.87 -2.69
N ALA A 124 4.01 7.11 -3.75
CA ALA A 124 4.39 7.68 -5.04
C ALA A 124 3.33 8.63 -5.56
N HIS A 125 2.05 8.24 -5.53
CA HIS A 125 0.95 9.13 -5.95
C HIS A 125 0.81 10.38 -5.08
N GLY A 126 0.98 10.25 -3.76
CA GLY A 126 0.93 11.39 -2.84
C GLY A 126 1.98 12.44 -3.16
N PHE A 127 3.19 11.99 -3.48
CA PHE A 127 4.31 12.88 -3.79
C PHE A 127 4.46 13.20 -5.28
N GLY A 128 3.54 12.75 -6.15
CA GLY A 128 3.56 13.06 -7.58
C GLY A 128 4.56 12.25 -8.42
N TYR A 129 4.99 11.09 -7.93
CA TYR A 129 5.91 10.18 -8.63
C TYR A 129 5.15 9.02 -9.30
N HIS A 130 5.77 8.48 -10.35
CA HIS A 130 5.49 7.13 -10.82
C HIS A 130 6.24 6.11 -9.96
N ALA A 131 5.75 4.88 -9.91
CA ALA A 131 6.39 3.83 -9.13
C ALA A 131 6.58 2.57 -9.95
N ILE A 132 7.68 1.88 -9.68
CA ILE A 132 7.94 0.53 -10.17
C ILE A 132 8.69 -0.25 -9.10
N MET A 133 8.33 -1.51 -8.91
CA MET A 133 9.02 -2.41 -8.01
C MET A 133 9.43 -3.69 -8.71
N HIS A 134 10.59 -4.20 -8.34
CA HIS A 134 11.05 -5.53 -8.73
C HIS A 134 10.06 -6.59 -8.24
N PHE A 135 9.80 -7.67 -8.99
CA PHE A 135 8.81 -8.70 -8.62
C PHE A 135 9.13 -9.39 -7.28
N GLN A 136 10.43 -9.58 -6.98
CA GLN A 136 10.93 -10.06 -5.68
C GLN A 136 10.86 -9.02 -4.54
N ALA A 137 10.55 -7.76 -4.83
CA ALA A 137 10.37 -6.73 -3.80
C ALA A 137 9.01 -6.92 -3.11
N GLY A 138 8.93 -7.87 -2.20
CA GLY A 138 7.77 -8.11 -1.36
C GLY A 138 8.02 -7.75 0.11
N GLY A 139 6.96 -7.78 0.90
CA GLY A 139 7.03 -7.63 2.35
C GLY A 139 5.97 -6.69 2.91
N PRO A 140 5.71 -6.74 4.22
CA PRO A 140 4.83 -5.79 4.87
C PRO A 140 5.56 -4.45 5.10
N ILE A 141 4.85 -3.35 4.89
CA ILE A 141 5.21 -2.03 5.42
C ILE A 141 4.26 -1.72 6.56
N VAL A 142 4.80 -1.23 7.67
CA VAL A 142 4.01 -0.77 8.81
C VAL A 142 3.99 0.76 8.80
N PRO A 143 2.87 1.39 8.41
CA PRO A 143 2.70 2.83 8.55
C PRO A 143 2.78 3.25 10.03
N GLY A 144 3.12 4.51 10.27
CA GLY A 144 3.30 5.06 11.63
C GLY A 144 4.40 6.11 11.71
N HIS A 145 4.69 6.80 10.61
CA HIS A 145 5.81 7.72 10.50
C HIS A 145 5.40 9.06 9.89
N HIS A 146 6.18 10.09 10.22
CA HIS A 146 6.09 11.42 9.61
C HIS A 146 7.38 11.72 8.84
N ALA A 147 7.28 12.52 7.79
CA ALA A 147 8.45 12.98 7.06
C ALA A 147 8.18 14.28 6.30
N SER A 148 9.23 15.08 6.12
CA SER A 148 9.20 16.28 5.28
C SER A 148 9.25 15.97 3.78
N SER A 149 9.73 14.78 3.40
CA SER A 149 9.90 14.37 2.00
C SER A 149 9.65 12.88 1.79
N LEU A 150 9.40 12.48 0.54
CA LEU A 150 9.26 11.08 0.15
C LEU A 150 10.51 10.26 0.52
N LYS A 151 11.71 10.79 0.25
CA LYS A 151 12.98 10.12 0.56
C LYS A 151 13.10 9.84 2.07
N THR A 152 12.82 10.83 2.90
CA THR A 152 12.84 10.68 4.36
C THR A 152 11.75 9.72 4.85
N MET A 153 10.57 9.71 4.20
CA MET A 153 9.52 8.75 4.51
C MET A 153 9.97 7.32 4.19
N LEU A 154 10.49 7.09 2.99
CA LEU A 154 10.98 5.79 2.54
C LEU A 154 12.09 5.24 3.45
N HIS A 155 13.04 6.08 3.89
CA HIS A 155 14.05 5.64 4.86
C HIS A 155 13.48 5.14 6.20
N LYS A 156 12.29 5.60 6.60
CA LYS A 156 11.63 5.17 7.84
C LYS A 156 10.78 3.91 7.66
N VAL A 157 10.14 3.74 6.50
CA VAL A 157 9.13 2.70 6.27
C VAL A 157 9.66 1.48 5.51
N MET A 158 10.75 1.63 4.76
CA MET A 158 11.30 0.57 3.92
C MET A 158 11.95 -0.53 4.77
N PRO A 159 11.66 -1.82 4.49
CA PRO A 159 12.34 -2.92 5.15
C PRO A 159 13.87 -2.93 4.89
N PRO A 160 14.69 -3.47 5.82
CA PRO A 160 16.15 -3.44 5.71
C PRO A 160 16.72 -4.13 4.46
N HIS A 161 15.99 -5.12 3.92
CA HIS A 161 16.41 -5.91 2.75
C HIS A 161 16.04 -5.29 1.40
N HIS A 162 15.53 -4.05 1.40
CA HIS A 162 15.11 -3.36 0.19
C HIS A 162 15.82 -2.02 0.04
N ARG A 163 15.93 -1.56 -1.19
CA ARG A 163 16.54 -0.29 -1.58
C ARG A 163 15.59 0.44 -2.50
N PHE A 164 15.73 1.76 -2.51
CA PHE A 164 14.94 2.63 -3.35
C PHE A 164 15.82 3.65 -4.05
N VAL A 165 15.42 4.05 -5.24
CA VAL A 165 16.03 5.15 -6.00
C VAL A 165 14.94 6.01 -6.59
N ILE A 166 15.16 7.31 -6.56
CA ILE A 166 14.34 8.28 -7.26
C ILE A 166 15.17 8.76 -8.44
N ASP A 167 14.67 8.53 -9.64
CA ASP A 167 15.32 8.86 -10.91
C ASP A 167 14.34 9.68 -11.74
N GLY A 168 14.53 11.01 -11.71
CA GLY A 168 13.54 11.97 -12.21
C GLY A 168 12.16 11.76 -11.53
N PRO A 169 11.08 11.59 -12.31
CA PRO A 169 9.73 11.39 -11.77
C PRO A 169 9.44 9.92 -11.37
N LEU A 170 10.43 9.02 -11.41
CA LEU A 170 10.23 7.58 -11.19
C LEU A 170 10.87 7.11 -9.87
N LEU A 171 10.04 6.55 -8.99
CA LEU A 171 10.47 5.78 -7.81
C LEU A 171 10.66 4.31 -8.19
N LYS A 172 11.87 3.80 -7.99
CA LYS A 172 12.26 2.40 -8.22
C LYS A 172 12.51 1.72 -6.88
N ILE A 173 11.91 0.55 -6.65
CA ILE A 173 12.14 -0.29 -5.46
C ILE A 173 12.68 -1.66 -5.89
N LEU A 174 13.69 -2.16 -5.19
CA LEU A 174 14.25 -3.47 -5.43
C LEU A 174 14.83 -4.08 -4.14
N PRO A 175 14.95 -5.41 -4.02
CA PRO A 175 15.73 -6.03 -2.95
C PRO A 175 17.19 -5.59 -3.00
N VAL A 176 17.96 -5.82 -1.93
CA VAL A 176 19.42 -5.60 -1.92
C VAL A 176 20.12 -6.54 -2.91
N HIS A 177 19.62 -7.77 -3.05
CA HIS A 177 20.18 -8.82 -3.92
C HIS A 177 19.12 -9.48 -4.83
N PRO A 178 18.51 -8.76 -5.79
CA PRO A 178 17.58 -9.34 -6.76
C PRO A 178 18.25 -10.47 -7.55
N SER A 179 17.68 -11.68 -7.47
CA SER A 179 18.18 -12.91 -8.11
C SER A 179 19.70 -13.13 -7.91
N GLY A 180 20.22 -12.79 -6.73
CA GLY A 180 21.65 -12.96 -6.38
C GLY A 180 22.60 -11.90 -6.92
N GLU A 181 22.09 -10.85 -7.58
CA GLU A 181 22.89 -9.72 -8.08
C GLU A 181 22.73 -8.49 -7.19
N ALA A 182 23.79 -7.71 -6.97
CA ALA A 182 23.68 -6.45 -6.23
C ALA A 182 22.71 -5.47 -6.92
N TRP A 183 21.83 -4.85 -6.12
CA TRP A 183 20.85 -3.87 -6.59
C TRP A 183 21.47 -2.73 -7.42
N THR A 184 22.67 -2.28 -7.07
CA THR A 184 23.42 -1.26 -7.81
C THR A 184 23.78 -1.71 -9.22
N ALA A 185 24.14 -2.98 -9.43
CA ALA A 185 24.47 -3.51 -10.75
C ALA A 185 23.24 -3.57 -11.67
N VAL A 186 22.07 -3.89 -11.12
CA VAL A 186 20.79 -3.79 -11.84
C VAL A 186 20.56 -2.35 -12.32
N LEU A 187 20.74 -1.37 -11.43
CA LEU A 187 20.57 0.04 -11.77
C LEU A 187 21.59 0.55 -12.79
N GLU A 188 22.86 0.17 -12.67
CA GLU A 188 23.89 0.53 -13.65
C GLU A 188 23.57 -0.01 -15.04
N ARG A 189 23.00 -1.21 -15.13
CA ARG A 189 22.53 -1.74 -16.42
C ARG A 189 21.30 -0.99 -16.93
N MET A 190 20.36 -0.63 -16.07
CA MET A 190 19.21 0.20 -16.47
C MET A 190 19.66 1.54 -17.07
N LYS A 191 20.72 2.17 -16.53
CA LYS A 191 21.27 3.43 -17.08
C LYS A 191 21.82 3.28 -18.50
N LYS A 192 22.26 2.07 -18.89
CA LYS A 192 22.73 1.77 -20.25
C LYS A 192 21.57 1.60 -21.24
N SER A 193 20.35 1.41 -20.74
CA SER A 193 19.17 1.38 -21.60
C SER A 193 18.80 2.80 -22.02
N SER A 194 18.55 2.99 -23.31
CA SER A 194 18.14 4.28 -23.88
C SER A 194 16.75 4.14 -24.48
N PRO A 195 15.67 4.37 -23.69
CA PRO A 195 14.31 4.24 -24.19
C PRO A 195 14.00 5.11 -25.41
N GLY A 196 14.66 6.26 -25.54
CA GLY A 196 14.51 7.14 -26.70
C GLY A 196 15.03 6.52 -28.01
N LEU A 197 16.04 5.66 -27.98
CA LEU A 197 16.51 4.97 -29.18
C LEU A 197 15.46 3.99 -29.70
N LEU A 198 14.74 3.30 -28.81
CA LEU A 198 13.63 2.43 -29.18
C LEU A 198 12.54 3.20 -29.95
N THR A 199 12.28 4.47 -29.58
CA THR A 199 11.28 5.28 -30.27
C THR A 199 11.69 5.72 -31.67
N LEU A 200 12.98 5.73 -32.00
CA LEU A 200 13.44 6.03 -33.37
C LEU A 200 13.07 4.90 -34.34
N ARG A 201 13.22 3.65 -33.89
CA ARG A 201 12.90 2.46 -34.68
C ARG A 201 11.43 2.07 -34.60
N TYR A 202 10.81 2.29 -33.44
CA TYR A 202 9.42 1.95 -33.17
C TYR A 202 8.64 3.18 -32.66
N PRO A 203 8.23 4.11 -33.56
CA PRO A 203 7.64 5.40 -33.19
C PRO A 203 6.38 5.30 -32.33
N GLY A 204 5.60 4.22 -32.48
CA GLY A 204 4.41 3.99 -31.68
C GLY A 204 4.69 3.83 -30.17
N LEU A 205 5.92 3.48 -29.78
CA LEU A 205 6.31 3.44 -28.36
C LEU A 205 6.48 4.83 -27.73
N ASN A 206 6.48 5.90 -28.52
CA ASN A 206 6.49 7.27 -27.98
C ASN A 206 5.10 7.72 -27.48
N THR A 207 4.04 6.98 -27.82
CA THR A 207 2.69 7.28 -27.35
C THR A 207 2.61 7.18 -25.82
N PRO A 208 2.04 8.18 -25.13
CA PRO A 208 1.84 8.12 -23.69
C PRO A 208 0.88 6.99 -23.29
N GLY A 209 1.30 6.19 -22.33
CA GLY A 209 0.57 5.06 -21.79
C GLY A 209 0.17 5.24 -20.33
N VAL A 210 -0.77 4.40 -19.89
CA VAL A 210 -1.17 4.25 -18.49
C VAL A 210 -1.11 2.77 -18.10
N ILE A 211 -0.23 2.45 -17.16
CA ILE A 211 -0.10 1.12 -16.56
C ILE A 211 -0.26 1.28 -15.06
N ASN A 212 -1.34 0.74 -14.50
CA ASN A 212 -1.46 0.49 -13.07
C ASN A 212 -1.58 -1.03 -12.90
N SER A 213 -0.54 -1.64 -12.38
CA SER A 213 -0.39 -3.08 -12.21
C SER A 213 -0.08 -3.37 -10.76
N ARG A 214 -0.94 -4.17 -10.13
CA ARG A 214 -0.89 -4.52 -8.69
C ARG A 214 -0.54 -5.99 -8.50
N GLY A 215 0.36 -6.47 -9.34
CA GLY A 215 0.73 -7.88 -9.47
C GLY A 215 0.11 -8.59 -10.66
N ASP A 216 -0.30 -7.87 -11.71
CA ASP A 216 -0.69 -8.50 -12.97
C ASP A 216 0.51 -9.23 -13.58
N ASP A 217 0.26 -10.33 -14.28
CA ASP A 217 1.31 -11.10 -14.93
C ASP A 217 2.05 -10.27 -15.99
N ILE A 218 3.38 -10.40 -16.05
CA ILE A 218 4.23 -9.70 -17.01
C ILE A 218 3.77 -9.86 -18.45
N GLN A 219 3.27 -11.03 -18.87
CA GLN A 219 2.80 -11.24 -20.24
C GLN A 219 1.60 -10.35 -20.55
N PHE A 220 0.69 -10.17 -19.59
CA PHE A 220 -0.45 -9.26 -19.74
C PHE A 220 0.03 -7.81 -19.92
N ILE A 221 1.01 -7.38 -19.11
CA ILE A 221 1.59 -6.04 -19.21
C ILE A 221 2.31 -5.84 -20.55
N LEU A 222 3.11 -6.80 -21.00
CA LEU A 222 3.79 -6.74 -22.30
C LEU A 222 2.78 -6.68 -23.45
N ARG A 223 1.70 -7.46 -23.42
CA ARG A 223 0.61 -7.38 -24.41
C ARG A 223 -0.07 -6.02 -24.39
N LYS A 224 -0.36 -5.46 -23.21
CA LYS A 224 -0.98 -4.12 -23.09
C LYS A 224 -0.09 -3.03 -23.68
N ILE A 225 1.22 -3.10 -23.44
CA ILE A 225 2.20 -2.18 -24.04
C ILE A 225 2.27 -2.39 -25.56
N SER A 226 2.33 -3.65 -26.01
CA SER A 226 2.37 -3.99 -27.44
C SER A 226 1.17 -3.45 -28.21
N LEU A 227 -0.04 -3.63 -27.67
CA LEU A 227 -1.27 -3.11 -28.26
C LEU A 227 -1.33 -1.57 -28.22
N GLY A 228 -0.97 -0.97 -27.08
CA GLY A 228 -1.00 0.49 -26.92
C GLY A 228 0.02 1.21 -27.79
N GLY A 229 1.23 0.66 -27.91
CA GLY A 229 2.30 1.19 -28.74
C GLY A 229 2.27 0.70 -30.19
N LYS A 230 1.35 -0.22 -30.55
CA LYS A 230 1.25 -0.86 -31.88
C LYS A 230 2.57 -1.48 -32.37
N VAL A 231 3.30 -2.10 -31.46
CA VAL A 231 4.60 -2.74 -31.76
C VAL A 231 4.55 -4.17 -31.25
N PRO A 232 4.74 -5.19 -32.09
CA PRO A 232 4.76 -6.58 -31.65
C PRO A 232 5.85 -6.81 -30.61
N ILE A 233 5.49 -7.43 -29.47
CA ILE A 233 6.44 -7.83 -28.43
C ILE A 233 6.33 -9.34 -28.25
N GLN A 234 7.40 -10.05 -28.61
CA GLN A 234 7.56 -11.48 -28.43
C GLN A 234 8.22 -11.76 -27.07
N PHE A 235 7.84 -12.86 -26.43
CA PHE A 235 8.43 -13.30 -25.17
C PHE A 235 8.26 -14.81 -25.00
N PRO A 236 9.15 -15.48 -24.24
CA PRO A 236 9.01 -16.89 -23.90
C PRO A 236 7.66 -17.17 -23.23
N ARG A 237 7.02 -18.29 -23.59
CA ARG A 237 5.70 -18.70 -23.03
C ARG A 237 5.72 -18.87 -21.52
N ASP A 238 6.90 -19.08 -20.98
CA ASP A 238 7.16 -19.46 -19.62
C ASP A 238 7.75 -18.31 -18.78
N LEU A 239 7.73 -17.09 -19.34
CA LEU A 239 8.04 -15.85 -18.64
C LEU A 239 6.84 -15.42 -17.80
N HIS A 240 6.90 -15.65 -16.49
CA HIS A 240 5.81 -15.35 -15.56
C HIS A 240 6.34 -14.76 -14.26
N PHE A 241 5.85 -13.57 -13.90
CA PHE A 241 6.03 -12.94 -12.60
C PHE A 241 5.06 -11.76 -12.43
N PRO A 242 4.70 -11.39 -11.19
CA PRO A 242 3.85 -10.25 -10.93
C PRO A 242 4.59 -8.93 -11.21
N VAL A 243 3.91 -8.01 -11.89
CA VAL A 243 4.41 -6.65 -12.12
C VAL A 243 3.75 -5.68 -11.13
N TYR A 244 4.57 -4.94 -10.39
CA TYR A 244 4.11 -3.87 -9.52
C TYR A 244 4.57 -2.53 -10.11
N ALA A 245 3.65 -1.83 -10.75
CA ALA A 245 3.98 -0.62 -11.51
C ALA A 245 2.80 0.34 -11.55
N SER A 246 3.09 1.63 -11.44
CA SER A 246 2.13 2.71 -11.60
C SER A 246 2.74 3.84 -12.41
N PHE A 247 2.37 3.89 -13.68
CA PHE A 247 2.73 4.90 -14.66
C PHE A 247 1.46 5.59 -15.18
N ARG A 248 1.50 6.92 -15.30
CA ARG A 248 0.40 7.71 -15.87
C ARG A 248 0.95 8.72 -16.84
N ASN A 249 0.48 8.68 -18.08
CA ASN A 249 0.90 9.61 -19.14
C ASN A 249 2.41 9.57 -19.40
N VAL A 250 2.99 8.36 -19.43
CA VAL A 250 4.42 8.13 -19.67
C VAL A 250 4.58 7.36 -20.99
N PRO A 251 5.53 7.72 -21.88
CA PRO A 251 5.74 6.99 -23.12
C PRO A 251 5.93 5.48 -22.91
N PHE A 252 5.29 4.66 -23.74
CA PHE A 252 5.39 3.20 -23.64
C PHE A 252 6.83 2.68 -23.69
N ALA A 253 7.74 3.32 -24.42
CA ALA A 253 9.16 2.97 -24.44
C ALA A 253 9.80 3.05 -23.05
N GLN A 254 9.49 4.11 -22.29
CA GLN A 254 10.00 4.31 -20.93
C GLN A 254 9.37 3.30 -19.97
N ILE A 255 8.05 3.06 -20.08
CA ILE A 255 7.35 2.05 -19.27
C ILE A 255 7.98 0.67 -19.51
N LEU A 256 8.10 0.26 -20.77
CA LEU A 256 8.64 -1.02 -21.18
C LEU A 256 10.07 -1.23 -20.67
N SER A 257 10.95 -0.27 -20.95
CA SER A 257 12.36 -0.36 -20.54
C SER A 257 12.49 -0.45 -19.02
N ASN A 258 11.77 0.38 -18.26
CA ASN A 258 11.84 0.33 -16.81
C ASN A 258 11.30 -0.98 -16.25
N ILE A 259 10.17 -1.49 -16.77
CA ILE A 259 9.58 -2.77 -16.32
C ILE A 259 10.51 -3.94 -16.61
N VAL A 260 11.01 -4.05 -17.85
CA VAL A 260 11.81 -5.17 -18.30
C VAL A 260 13.17 -5.18 -17.60
N TYR A 261 13.91 -4.06 -17.62
CA TYR A 261 15.25 -4.04 -17.04
C TYR A 261 15.26 -4.08 -15.52
N LEU A 262 14.27 -3.48 -14.84
CA LEU A 262 14.19 -3.58 -13.38
C LEU A 262 13.99 -5.04 -12.97
N ASN A 263 13.13 -5.79 -13.65
CA ASN A 263 12.87 -7.20 -13.37
C ASN A 263 13.92 -8.16 -13.97
N GLN A 264 15.11 -7.64 -14.29
CA GLN A 264 16.24 -8.39 -14.82
C GLN A 264 15.87 -9.20 -16.08
N CYS A 265 15.09 -8.60 -16.97
CA CYS A 265 14.90 -9.08 -18.34
C CYS A 265 15.66 -8.15 -19.31
N ILE A 266 15.82 -8.56 -20.56
CA ILE A 266 16.45 -7.77 -21.63
C ILE A 266 15.48 -7.56 -22.78
N LEU A 267 15.68 -6.44 -23.49
CA LEU A 267 15.03 -6.14 -24.76
C LEU A 267 16.01 -6.44 -25.90
N ILE A 268 15.57 -7.22 -26.87
CA ILE A 268 16.27 -7.50 -28.11
C ILE A 268 15.43 -6.90 -29.25
N GLU A 269 16.04 -6.04 -30.05
CA GLU A 269 15.39 -5.47 -31.22
C GLU A 269 15.43 -6.47 -32.39
N ARG A 270 14.28 -6.72 -33.02
CA ARG A 270 14.12 -7.56 -34.20
C ARG A 270 13.55 -6.73 -35.35
N GLU A 271 13.61 -7.24 -36.58
CA GLU A 271 13.02 -6.55 -37.73
C GLU A 271 11.50 -6.40 -37.58
N GLU A 272 10.83 -7.44 -37.11
CA GLU A 272 9.36 -7.49 -36.98
C GLU A 272 8.82 -6.88 -35.67
N GLY A 273 9.68 -6.51 -34.72
CA GLY A 273 9.26 -5.99 -33.43
C GLY A 273 10.32 -6.13 -32.34
N LEU A 274 9.87 -6.29 -31.10
CA LEU A 274 10.73 -6.46 -29.94
C LEU A 274 10.62 -7.88 -29.39
N GLU A 275 11.70 -8.36 -28.79
CA GLU A 275 11.72 -9.61 -28.03
C GLU A 275 12.17 -9.34 -26.60
N VAL A 276 11.41 -9.84 -25.62
CA VAL A 276 11.75 -9.78 -24.19
C VAL A 276 12.22 -11.14 -23.75
N THR A 277 13.44 -11.24 -23.22
CA THR A 277 13.96 -12.48 -22.65
C THR A 277 14.45 -12.28 -21.22
N PRO A 278 14.34 -13.30 -20.35
CA PRO A 278 14.90 -13.23 -19.01
C PRO A 278 16.43 -13.14 -19.08
N TRP A 279 17.05 -12.44 -18.14
CA TRP A 279 18.51 -12.37 -18.09
C TRP A 279 19.10 -13.78 -17.94
N PRO A 280 20.22 -14.14 -18.59
CA PRO A 280 20.73 -15.52 -18.66
C PRO A 280 20.89 -16.25 -17.32
N ARG A 281 21.06 -15.51 -16.22
CA ARG A 281 21.15 -16.09 -14.85
C ARG A 281 19.80 -16.47 -14.23
N GLN A 282 18.67 -16.05 -14.79
CA GLN A 282 17.32 -16.41 -14.32
C GLN A 282 16.82 -17.76 -14.86
N ILE A 283 17.41 -18.27 -15.95
CA ILE A 283 16.99 -19.54 -16.58
C ILE A 283 17.23 -20.76 -15.65
N LEU A 284 18.04 -20.61 -14.60
CA LEU A 284 18.31 -21.65 -13.61
C LEU A 284 17.44 -21.61 -12.35
N GLN A 285 16.51 -20.65 -12.20
CA GLN A 285 15.60 -20.57 -11.05
C GLN A 285 14.14 -20.68 -11.46
N ARG A 286 13.79 -21.79 -12.11
CA ARG A 286 12.38 -22.18 -12.27
C ARG A 286 11.96 -23.09 -11.13
N ARG A 287 11.30 -22.50 -10.11
CA ARG A 287 9.95 -22.86 -9.62
C ARG A 287 9.43 -21.70 -8.75
N PRO A 288 8.24 -21.13 -9.01
CA PRO A 288 7.58 -20.26 -8.04
C PRO A 288 7.03 -21.15 -6.90
N TYR A 289 7.40 -20.83 -5.66
CA TYR A 289 6.86 -21.42 -4.43
C TYR A 289 7.00 -22.94 -4.27
N ALA A 290 8.23 -23.42 -4.14
CA ALA A 290 8.57 -24.54 -3.26
C ALA A 290 9.96 -24.24 -2.72
N ASP A 291 10.21 -24.50 -1.45
CA ASP A 291 11.53 -24.39 -0.83
C ASP A 291 11.93 -22.96 -0.39
N TYR A 292 11.12 -22.38 0.50
CA TYR A 292 11.78 -21.90 1.73
C TYR A 292 12.47 -23.12 2.35
N PRO A 293 13.70 -23.03 2.89
CA PRO A 293 14.11 -24.03 3.84
C PRO A 293 13.10 -23.96 4.98
N LEU A 294 12.18 -24.93 4.98
CA LEU A 294 11.69 -25.51 6.22
C LEU A 294 12.94 -25.68 7.06
N ILE A 295 13.06 -24.87 8.11
CA ILE A 295 13.80 -25.30 9.27
C ILE A 295 13.22 -26.69 9.56
N GLN A 296 14.03 -27.71 9.32
CA GLN A 296 13.70 -29.10 9.61
C GLN A 296 13.47 -29.21 11.12
N SER A 297 12.23 -29.02 11.57
CA SER A 297 11.73 -29.82 12.68
C SER A 297 11.04 -31.00 12.02
N MET A 298 11.72 -32.15 12.00
CA MET A 298 11.15 -33.40 11.53
C MET A 298 9.79 -33.66 12.18
N PRO A 299 8.84 -34.35 11.52
CA PRO A 299 7.69 -34.87 12.22
C PRO A 299 8.20 -35.94 13.20
N SER A 300 8.27 -35.59 14.48
CA SER A 300 8.21 -36.58 15.54
C SER A 300 6.77 -37.08 15.57
N GLU A 301 6.59 -38.39 15.58
CA GLU A 301 5.32 -39.04 15.84
C GLU A 301 4.64 -38.39 17.06
N PRO A 302 3.30 -38.33 17.10
CA PRO A 302 2.60 -37.73 18.23
C PRO A 302 2.95 -38.52 19.50
N GLN A 303 3.74 -37.92 20.40
CA GLN A 303 3.81 -38.38 21.77
C GLN A 303 2.45 -38.11 22.42
N GLU A 304 1.83 -39.16 22.96
CA GLU A 304 0.70 -39.03 23.86
C GLU A 304 1.10 -38.14 25.05
N GLY A 305 0.35 -37.05 25.24
CA GLY A 305 0.33 -36.30 26.49
C GLY A 305 1.51 -35.36 26.75
N SER A 306 1.49 -34.18 26.13
CA SER A 306 2.00 -32.93 26.74
C SER A 306 1.73 -31.71 25.85
N GLY A 307 0.45 -31.40 25.63
CA GLY A 307 0.07 -30.03 25.26
C GLY A 307 -0.07 -29.20 26.54
N PRO A 308 0.23 -27.89 26.53
CA PRO A 308 -0.24 -27.02 27.61
C PRO A 308 -1.76 -27.15 27.67
N THR A 309 -2.28 -27.57 28.82
CA THR A 309 -3.71 -27.55 29.12
C THR A 309 -4.28 -26.19 28.70
N PRO A 310 -5.43 -26.15 28.00
CA PRO A 310 -6.11 -24.88 27.78
C PRO A 310 -6.34 -24.23 29.15
N PRO A 311 -6.14 -22.91 29.30
CA PRO A 311 -6.49 -22.25 30.54
C PRO A 311 -7.96 -22.56 30.85
N PRO A 312 -8.31 -22.83 32.12
CA PRO A 312 -9.68 -23.12 32.49
C PRO A 312 -10.58 -22.00 31.98
N ILE A 313 -11.73 -22.39 31.41
CA ILE A 313 -12.81 -21.46 31.08
C ILE A 313 -13.22 -20.79 32.39
N ILE A 314 -12.72 -19.59 32.64
CA ILE A 314 -13.25 -18.71 33.67
C ILE A 314 -14.58 -18.23 33.10
N MET A 315 -15.69 -18.74 33.63
CA MET A 315 -16.99 -18.11 33.38
C MET A 315 -16.88 -16.64 33.81
N GLU A 316 -17.13 -15.71 32.90
CA GLU A 316 -17.14 -14.25 33.14
C GLU A 316 -18.30 -13.79 34.05
N HIS A 317 -18.58 -14.51 35.14
CA HIS A 317 -19.58 -14.15 36.15
C HIS A 317 -19.00 -13.73 37.50
N LEU A 318 -17.69 -13.45 37.58
CA LEU A 318 -17.05 -12.91 38.79
C LEU A 318 -16.09 -11.75 38.49
N LEU A 319 -16.54 -10.80 37.67
CA LEU A 319 -16.01 -9.43 37.72
C LEU A 319 -17.09 -8.58 38.38
N ASP A 320 -16.77 -7.99 39.52
CA ASP A 320 -17.58 -7.02 40.25
C ASP A 320 -17.91 -5.82 39.34
N HIS A 321 -18.98 -5.96 38.58
CA HIS A 321 -19.64 -4.85 37.92
C HIS A 321 -20.79 -4.41 38.84
N PRO A 322 -20.89 -3.12 39.20
CA PRO A 322 -22.09 -2.63 39.85
C PRO A 322 -23.28 -2.89 38.93
N PHE A 323 -24.23 -3.69 39.41
CA PHE A 323 -25.51 -3.95 38.77
C PHE A 323 -26.20 -2.63 38.48
N ILE A 324 -26.30 -2.25 37.20
CA ILE A 324 -27.29 -1.28 36.75
C ILE A 324 -28.38 -2.09 36.07
N GLN A 325 -29.49 -2.32 36.79
CA GLN A 325 -30.74 -2.77 36.18
C GLN A 325 -31.19 -1.69 35.19
N GLN A 326 -31.13 -2.00 33.90
CA GLN A 326 -31.95 -1.29 32.93
C GLN A 326 -33.35 -1.93 32.96
N ASN A 327 -34.30 -1.16 33.50
CA ASN A 327 -35.72 -1.45 33.37
C ASN A 327 -36.06 -1.62 31.89
N MET A 328 -36.69 -2.75 31.56
CA MET A 328 -37.46 -2.88 30.34
C MET A 328 -38.79 -2.16 30.54
N GLU A 329 -39.00 -1.09 29.75
CA GLU A 329 -40.29 -0.73 29.18
C GLU A 329 -40.13 -0.59 27.68
#